data_AF-A0A553AQ04-F1
#
_entry.id   AF-A0A553AQ04-F1
#
_cell.length_a   1.000
_cell.length_b   1.000
_cell.length_c   1.000
_cell.angle_alpha   90.00
_cell.angle_beta   90.00
_cell.angle_gamma   90.00
#
_symmetry.space_group_name_H-M   'P 1'
#
loop_
_entity.id
_entity.type
_entity.pdbx_description
1 polymer ?
#
loop_
_entity_poly.entity_id
_entity_poly.type
_entity_poly.pdbx_seq_one_letter_code
_entity_poly.pdbx_strand_id
1 'polypeptide(L)' 'MTTPCIICVAITGSLPTKSNNPAVPITVAEQIESTHAAFEAGASIA' A
#
# COMPACT_ATOMS: atom_id res chain seq x y z
N MET A 1 -9.64 25.62 -12.03
CA MET A 1 -10.26 24.44 -11.41
C MET A 1 -9.15 23.51 -10.95
N THR A 2 -9.17 23.04 -9.70
CA THR A 2 -8.24 22.00 -9.23
C THR A 2 -8.84 20.64 -9.57
N THR A 3 -8.17 19.86 -10.40
CA THR A 3 -8.60 18.49 -10.73
C THR A 3 -8.20 17.55 -9.60
N PRO A 4 -9.14 16.79 -9.00
CA PRO A 4 -8.80 15.76 -8.01
C PRO A 4 -7.83 14.74 -8.61
N CYS A 5 -6.83 14.32 -7.82
CA CYS A 5 -5.86 13.30 -8.21
C CYS A 5 -6.21 11.97 -7.54
N ILE A 6 -6.15 10.87 -8.30
CA ILE A 6 -6.28 9.52 -7.79
C ILE A 6 -4.89 9.01 -7.44
N ILE A 7 -4.72 8.52 -6.21
CA ILE A 7 -3.46 7.96 -5.72
C ILE A 7 -3.64 6.45 -5.55
N CYS A 8 -2.84 5.68 -6.28
CA CYS A 8 -2.78 4.23 -6.19
C CYS A 8 -1.60 3.80 -5.31
N VAL A 9 -1.79 2.78 -4.47
CA VAL A 9 -0.75 2.19 -3.64
C VAL A 9 -0.58 0.71 -3.92
N ALA A 10 0.46 0.34 -4.67
CA ALA A 10 0.83 -1.05 -4.89
C ALA A 10 1.64 -1.57 -3.68
N ILE A 11 0.96 -2.15 -2.70
CA ILE A 11 1.49 -2.40 -1.34
C ILE A 11 2.58 -3.49 -1.26
N THR A 12 2.57 -4.51 -2.14
CA THR A 12 3.48 -5.67 -2.04
C THR A 12 4.24 -5.92 -3.34
N GLY A 13 3.52 -6.19 -4.43
CA GLY A 13 4.11 -6.70 -5.68
C GLY A 13 4.64 -8.13 -5.57
N SER A 14 5.34 -8.60 -6.60
CA SER A 14 5.84 -9.99 -6.69
C SER A 14 7.35 -10.15 -6.46
N LEU A 15 8.11 -9.04 -6.46
CA LEU A 15 9.58 -9.05 -6.36
C LEU A 15 10.10 -8.72 -4.94
N PRO A 16 9.56 -7.70 -4.22
CA PRO A 16 10.07 -7.36 -2.90
C PRO A 16 9.84 -8.48 -1.87
N THR A 17 10.80 -8.68 -0.98
CA THR A 17 10.70 -9.62 0.14
C THR A 17 11.08 -8.93 1.46
N LYS A 18 10.76 -9.57 2.60
CA LYS A 18 11.09 -9.04 3.95
C LYS A 18 12.58 -8.80 4.17
N SER A 19 13.46 -9.50 3.46
CA SER A 19 14.92 -9.27 3.55
C SER A 19 15.35 -7.97 2.88
N ASN A 20 14.59 -7.50 1.88
CA ASN A 20 14.81 -6.18 1.27
C ASN A 20 14.31 -5.07 2.20
N ASN A 21 13.13 -5.27 2.80
CA ASN A 21 12.56 -4.35 3.78
C ASN A 21 11.55 -5.09 4.69
N PRO A 22 11.71 -5.05 6.03
CA PRO A 22 10.78 -5.70 6.95
C PRO A 22 9.35 -5.17 6.88
N ALA A 23 9.12 -3.98 6.29
CA ALA A 23 7.80 -3.39 6.12
C ALA A 23 6.98 -3.99 4.96
N VAL A 24 7.58 -4.79 4.05
CA VAL A 24 6.83 -5.40 2.93
C VAL A 24 5.70 -6.28 3.49
N PRO A 25 4.40 -6.02 3.22
CA PRO A 25 3.31 -6.80 3.77
C PRO A 25 3.15 -8.12 2.99
N ILE A 26 3.25 -9.27 3.66
CA ILE A 26 3.24 -10.59 3.01
C ILE A 26 1.98 -11.37 3.38
N THR A 27 1.63 -11.41 4.66
CA THR A 27 0.41 -12.06 5.13
C THR A 27 -0.82 -11.22 4.82
N VAL A 28 -1.99 -11.85 4.77
CA VAL A 28 -3.26 -11.14 4.54
C VAL A 28 -3.50 -10.05 5.60
N ALA A 29 -3.21 -10.35 6.88
CA ALA A 29 -3.37 -9.36 7.95
C ALA A 29 -2.45 -8.15 7.76
N GLU A 30 -1.18 -8.36 7.41
CA GLU A 30 -0.26 -7.26 7.11
C GLU A 30 -0.71 -6.44 5.89
N GLN A 31 -1.22 -7.11 4.84
CA GLN A 31 -1.73 -6.42 3.65
C GLN A 31 -2.95 -5.56 3.97
N ILE A 32 -3.87 -6.05 4.80
CA ILE A 32 -5.04 -5.28 5.27
C ILE A 32 -4.59 -4.04 6.03
N GLU A 33 -3.72 -4.19 7.04
CA GLU A 33 -3.28 -3.06 7.85
C GLU A 33 -2.44 -2.05 7.05
N SER A 34 -1.57 -2.52 6.16
CA SER A 34 -0.81 -1.64 5.27
C SER A 34 -1.72 -0.88 4.30
N THR A 35 -2.79 -1.52 3.83
CA THR A 35 -3.78 -0.87 2.94
C THR A 35 -4.60 0.16 3.68
N HIS A 36 -5.08 -0.15 4.90
CA HIS A 36 -5.80 0.79 5.75
C HIS A 36 -4.96 2.03 6.03
N ALA A 37 -3.70 1.85 6.45
CA ALA A 37 -2.80 2.97 6.69
C ALA A 37 -2.57 3.84 5.44
N ALA A 38 -2.44 3.22 4.26
CA ALA A 38 -2.28 3.95 3.00
C ALA A 38 -3.56 4.69 2.58
N PHE A 39 -4.73 4.11 2.85
CA PHE A 39 -6.02 4.76 2.63
C PHE A 39 -6.22 5.98 3.53
N GLU A 40 -5.89 5.87 4.82
CA GLU A 40 -5.89 6.99 5.77
C GLU A 40 -4.94 8.12 5.35
N ALA A 41 -3.86 7.78 4.65
CA ALA A 41 -2.92 8.73 4.06
C ALA A 41 -3.38 9.33 2.70
N GLY A 42 -4.52 8.89 2.15
CA GLY A 42 -5.14 9.47 0.96
C GLY A 42 -5.05 8.63 -0.32
N ALA A 43 -4.58 7.37 -0.25
CA ALA A 43 -4.73 6.44 -1.37
C ALA A 43 -6.20 6.07 -1.59
N SER A 44 -6.64 6.03 -2.85
CA SER A 44 -8.02 5.69 -3.22
C SER A 44 -8.15 4.40 -4.02
N ILE A 45 -7.02 3.76 -4.33
CA ILE A 45 -6.90 2.46 -5.01
C ILE A 45 -5.71 1.72 -4.38
N ALA A 46 -5.85 0.41 -4.13
CA ALA A 46 -4.79 -0.47 -3.61
C ALA A 46 -4.70 -1.75 -4.44
#